data_AF-A0A087U0V4-F1
#
_entry.id   AF-A0A087U0V4-F1
#
_cell.length_a   1.000
_cell.length_b   1.000
_cell.length_c   1.000
_cell.angle_alpha   90.00
_cell.angle_beta   90.00
_cell.angle_gamma   90.00
#
_symmetry.space_group_name_H-M   'P 1'
#
loop_
_entity.id
_entity.type
_entity.pdbx_description
1 polymer ?
#
loop_
_entity_poly.entity_id
_entity_poly.type
_entity_poly.pdbx_seq_one_letter_code
_entity_poly.pdbx_strand_id
1 'polypeptide(L)'
;MYSYCKGDMESCEKLIIEISTENSDLDEAVVSLSLGIIDDYPVSDPRWCESLPAGSVSSSLIISYQLEDKLKAHECLLGFLKAFDLFDKLSYSKVGDVIIPTKVFLCEHAEKINAAKALRLFLTDHNEVIESAIRECLYRRDIEVKSHLTPQDVFFREVSAFHTVFPSLLDWEIEELNADESLPKALNAIMTINKIFAGLLEAITEYRQNKAEIYGLHTRNPEGEFLPWTARSGSSGIRGYLRQQLDINVHRAMKITDSIQIQGVLFQQYMEILDFYLASYKSQLDSLKPDKQTTLRKEYEKERNDFIEPLLAVGQYERAAALAEKYLDFGLLIRICEEIGNKDRLQRYMVQFSEQKFSEFVFKWYLDKGQRGKIFDKELGQKDVLGNFLQNYEKLKWIYHMQEEEYDAAYSTLKELALKETEFLNRKKTLLSLSKLAALVSDAPEDIKNNQIEAINVEQDLITHQEALPVATVENSGFDPKNMRVFTPEELIELYVSEENTTANAYDFKIALDLLQFIKK
;
A
#
# COMPACT_ATOMS: atom_id res chain seq x y z
N MET A 1 -31.45 11.82 -29.20
CA MET A 1 -31.40 12.88 -28.18
C MET A 1 -32.45 13.97 -28.38
N TYR A 2 -32.43 14.77 -29.46
CA TYR A 2 -33.40 15.85 -29.65
C TYR A 2 -34.87 15.40 -29.60
N SER A 3 -35.21 14.31 -30.30
CA SER A 3 -36.56 13.72 -30.26
C SER A 3 -36.93 13.17 -28.88
N TYR A 4 -35.96 12.60 -28.15
CA TYR A 4 -36.14 12.10 -26.78
C TYR A 4 -36.46 13.24 -25.80
N CYS A 5 -35.72 14.35 -25.88
CA CYS A 5 -36.00 15.54 -25.07
C CYS A 5 -37.37 16.18 -25.38
N LYS A 6 -37.93 15.93 -26.57
CA LYS A 6 -39.29 16.35 -26.95
C LYS A 6 -40.38 15.36 -26.57
N GLY A 7 -40.04 14.20 -26.01
CA GLY A 7 -40.97 13.13 -25.68
C GLY A 7 -41.48 12.33 -26.90
N ASP A 8 -40.84 12.48 -28.07
CA ASP A 8 -41.19 11.74 -29.28
C ASP A 8 -40.46 10.39 -29.30
N MET A 9 -41.05 9.43 -28.58
CA MET A 9 -40.49 8.08 -28.42
C MET A 9 -40.54 7.26 -29.71
N GLU A 10 -41.59 7.43 -30.54
CA GLU A 10 -41.72 6.70 -31.82
C GLU A 10 -40.62 7.08 -32.82
N SER A 11 -40.27 8.37 -32.91
CA SER A 11 -39.15 8.81 -33.75
C SER A 11 -37.81 8.31 -33.20
N CYS A 12 -37.65 8.21 -31.88
CA CYS A 12 -36.45 7.64 -31.27
C CYS A 12 -36.28 6.15 -31.60
N GLU A 13 -37.33 5.35 -31.49
CA GLU A 13 -37.27 3.91 -31.80
C GLU A 13 -36.88 3.67 -33.26
N LYS A 14 -37.44 4.43 -34.20
CA LYS A 14 -37.08 4.32 -35.64
C LYS A 14 -35.60 4.61 -35.89
N LEU A 15 -35.09 5.70 -35.32
CA LEU A 15 -33.68 6.10 -35.48
C LEU A 15 -32.72 5.09 -34.82
N ILE A 16 -33.10 4.49 -33.70
CA ILE A 16 -32.26 3.48 -33.02
C ILE A 16 -32.20 2.19 -33.83
N ILE A 17 -33.30 1.79 -34.47
CA ILE A 17 -33.33 0.63 -35.37
C ILE A 17 -32.39 0.86 -36.56
N GLU A 18 -32.42 2.05 -37.17
CA GLU A 18 -31.51 2.42 -38.27
C GLU A 18 -30.04 2.36 -37.84
N ILE A 19 -29.68 2.96 -36.69
CA ILE A 19 -28.31 2.93 -36.15
C ILE A 19 -27.85 1.49 -35.84
N SER A 20 -28.76 0.66 -35.32
CA SER A 20 -28.46 -0.75 -35.00
C SER A 20 -28.18 -1.60 -36.25
N THR A 21 -28.66 -1.17 -37.43
CA THR A 21 -28.45 -1.88 -38.70
C THR A 21 -27.16 -1.51 -39.42
N GLU A 22 -26.53 -0.38 -39.07
CA GLU A 22 -25.36 0.16 -39.81
C GLU A 22 -23.99 -0.30 -39.28
N ASN A 23 -23.91 -1.21 -38.29
CA ASN A 23 -22.65 -1.65 -37.67
C ASN A 23 -21.74 -0.48 -37.22
N SER A 24 -22.32 0.66 -36.82
CA SER A 24 -21.54 1.73 -36.19
C SER A 24 -21.12 1.30 -34.79
N ASP A 25 -19.87 1.56 -34.39
CA ASP A 25 -19.38 1.33 -33.03
C ASP A 25 -20.20 2.18 -32.03
N LEU A 26 -21.15 1.53 -31.35
CA LEU A 26 -22.07 2.15 -30.40
C LEU A 26 -21.31 2.89 -29.29
N ASP A 27 -20.19 2.32 -28.83
CA ASP A 27 -19.39 2.89 -27.76
C ASP A 27 -18.75 4.22 -28.22
N GLU A 28 -18.16 4.26 -29.42
CA GLU A 28 -17.57 5.48 -29.98
C GLU A 28 -18.61 6.58 -30.23
N ALA A 29 -19.80 6.20 -30.73
CA ALA A 29 -20.89 7.14 -30.97
C ALA A 29 -21.41 7.77 -29.66
N VAL A 30 -21.58 6.96 -28.62
CA VAL A 30 -22.04 7.42 -27.30
C VAL A 30 -20.99 8.30 -26.64
N VAL A 31 -19.71 7.95 -26.75
CA VAL A 31 -18.61 8.78 -26.24
C VAL A 31 -18.54 10.12 -26.96
N SER A 32 -18.59 10.11 -28.29
CA SER A 32 -18.57 11.33 -29.12
C SER A 32 -19.74 12.24 -28.81
N LEU A 33 -20.94 11.69 -28.63
CA LEU A 33 -22.13 12.43 -28.22
C LEU A 33 -21.96 13.03 -26.83
N SER A 34 -21.42 12.27 -25.88
CA SER A 34 -21.17 12.77 -24.54
C SER A 34 -20.12 13.88 -24.51
N LEU A 35 -19.06 13.78 -25.32
CA LEU A 35 -18.06 14.84 -25.51
C LEU A 35 -18.71 16.10 -26.08
N GLY A 36 -19.54 15.93 -27.12
CA GLY A 36 -20.31 17.02 -27.71
C GLY A 36 -21.16 17.77 -26.69
N ILE A 37 -21.80 17.07 -25.75
CA ILE A 37 -22.61 17.69 -24.68
C ILE A 37 -21.74 18.49 -23.70
N ILE A 38 -20.62 17.93 -23.23
CA ILE A 38 -19.82 18.57 -22.19
C ILE A 38 -18.96 19.72 -22.71
N ASP A 39 -18.65 19.74 -24.00
CA ASP A 39 -17.86 20.77 -24.68
C ASP A 39 -18.70 21.76 -25.51
N ASP A 40 -20.03 21.62 -25.46
CA ASP A 40 -20.94 22.49 -26.21
C ASP A 40 -20.88 23.94 -25.74
N TYR A 41 -21.21 24.83 -26.67
CA TYR A 41 -21.38 26.24 -26.41
C TYR A 41 -22.62 26.49 -25.53
N PRO A 42 -22.56 27.40 -24.56
CA PRO A 42 -23.71 27.75 -23.75
C PRO A 42 -24.78 28.45 -24.61
N VAL A 43 -25.87 27.74 -24.90
CA VAL A 43 -27.00 28.25 -25.70
C VAL A 43 -27.64 29.49 -25.04
N SER A 44 -27.61 29.56 -23.71
CA SER A 44 -28.17 30.65 -22.92
C SER A 44 -27.28 31.90 -22.84
N ASP A 45 -26.03 31.83 -23.33
CA ASP A 45 -25.09 32.96 -23.28
C ASP A 45 -24.95 33.62 -24.68
N PRO A 46 -25.57 34.79 -24.88
CA PRO A 46 -25.55 35.46 -26.18
C PRO A 46 -24.16 35.95 -26.58
N ARG A 47 -23.17 36.01 -25.67
CA ARG A 47 -21.79 36.39 -26.00
C ARG A 47 -21.10 35.41 -26.93
N TRP A 48 -21.59 34.17 -27.04
CA TRP A 48 -21.06 33.18 -27.97
C TRP A 48 -21.60 33.33 -29.40
N CYS A 49 -22.57 34.21 -29.62
CA CYS A 49 -23.01 34.61 -30.94
C CYS A 49 -22.11 35.73 -31.50
N GLU A 50 -21.54 35.54 -32.69
CA GLU A 50 -20.55 36.46 -33.30
C GLU A 50 -21.06 37.88 -33.61
N SER A 51 -22.34 38.18 -33.33
CA SER A 51 -23.05 39.38 -33.76
C SER A 51 -23.29 40.44 -32.68
N LEU A 52 -22.79 40.27 -31.45
CA LEU A 52 -23.07 41.19 -30.34
C LEU A 52 -21.85 42.01 -29.87
N PRO A 53 -21.99 43.33 -29.68
CA PRO A 53 -20.96 44.14 -29.04
C PRO A 53 -20.87 43.81 -27.55
N ALA A 54 -19.63 43.79 -27.03
CA ALA A 54 -19.32 43.43 -25.64
C ALA A 54 -20.11 44.29 -24.63
N GLY A 55 -21.05 43.65 -23.92
CA GLY A 55 -21.94 44.28 -22.95
C GLY A 55 -22.08 43.42 -21.69
N SER A 56 -21.96 44.08 -20.54
CA SER A 56 -21.80 43.53 -19.19
C SER A 56 -22.99 42.66 -18.73
N VAL A 57 -22.90 41.35 -18.96
CA VAL A 57 -23.66 40.36 -18.17
C VAL A 57 -22.66 39.72 -17.21
N SER A 58 -23.05 39.53 -15.94
CA SER A 58 -22.19 38.90 -14.94
C SER A 58 -21.79 37.49 -15.38
N SER A 59 -20.55 37.34 -15.86
CA SER A 59 -20.00 36.09 -16.39
C SER A 59 -20.05 34.94 -15.39
N SER A 60 -20.08 35.24 -14.09
CA SER A 60 -19.99 34.25 -13.03
C SER A 60 -21.24 33.40 -12.82
N LEU A 61 -22.42 34.01 -12.92
CA LEU A 61 -23.69 33.28 -12.84
C LEU A 61 -23.93 32.47 -14.11
N ILE A 62 -23.52 33.01 -15.26
CA ILE A 62 -23.68 32.34 -16.56
C ILE A 62 -22.93 31.01 -16.59
N ILE A 63 -21.66 30.99 -16.17
CA ILE A 63 -20.85 29.76 -16.14
C ILE A 63 -21.48 28.72 -15.20
N SER A 64 -22.03 29.15 -14.06
CA SER A 64 -22.67 28.24 -13.10
C SER A 64 -23.91 27.57 -13.71
N TYR A 65 -24.76 28.33 -14.40
CA TYR A 65 -25.92 27.78 -15.12
C TYR A 65 -25.49 26.90 -16.28
N GLN A 66 -24.45 27.28 -17.04
CA GLN A 66 -23.91 26.46 -18.13
C GLN A 66 -23.47 25.08 -17.64
N LEU A 67 -22.71 25.01 -16.55
CA LEU A 67 -22.24 23.72 -16.01
C LEU A 67 -23.41 22.87 -15.49
N GLU A 68 -24.43 23.51 -14.91
CA GLU A 68 -25.64 22.82 -14.46
C GLU A 68 -26.46 22.26 -15.64
N ASP A 69 -26.61 23.03 -16.71
CA ASP A 69 -27.32 22.61 -17.92
C ASP A 69 -26.58 21.47 -18.63
N LYS A 70 -25.24 21.50 -18.68
CA LYS A 70 -24.42 20.40 -19.19
C LYS A 70 -24.60 19.12 -18.38
N LEU A 71 -24.64 19.22 -17.05
CA LEU A 71 -24.87 18.06 -16.19
C LEU A 71 -26.26 17.46 -16.44
N LYS A 72 -27.30 18.28 -16.52
CA LYS A 72 -28.67 17.83 -16.84
C LYS A 72 -28.77 17.20 -18.23
N ALA A 73 -28.10 17.78 -19.23
CA ALA A 73 -28.04 17.21 -20.58
C ALA A 73 -27.34 15.84 -20.58
N HIS A 74 -26.27 15.69 -19.81
CA HIS A 74 -25.59 14.42 -19.61
C HIS A 74 -26.48 13.39 -18.87
N GLU A 75 -27.22 13.80 -17.84
CA GLU A 75 -28.21 12.93 -17.17
C GLU A 75 -29.34 12.50 -18.12
N CYS A 76 -29.79 13.40 -19.00
CA CYS A 76 -30.76 13.09 -20.05
C CYS A 76 -30.20 12.06 -21.04
N LEU A 77 -28.91 12.16 -21.41
CA LEU A 77 -28.23 11.14 -22.22
C LEU A 77 -28.26 9.78 -21.54
N LEU A 78 -27.94 9.71 -20.24
CA LEU A 78 -28.01 8.44 -19.49
C LEU A 78 -29.43 7.90 -19.41
N GLY A 79 -30.43 8.76 -19.21
CA GLY A 79 -31.84 8.40 -19.24
C GLY A 79 -32.24 7.80 -20.58
N PHE A 80 -31.83 8.44 -21.69
CA PHE A 80 -32.02 7.93 -23.04
C PHE A 80 -31.38 6.55 -23.23
N LEU A 81 -30.11 6.38 -22.86
CA LEU A 81 -29.41 5.11 -23.03
C LEU A 81 -30.06 3.97 -22.25
N LYS A 82 -30.61 4.25 -21.06
CA LYS A 82 -31.33 3.27 -20.24
C LYS A 82 -32.74 2.98 -20.76
N ALA A 83 -33.46 3.99 -21.22
CA ALA A 83 -34.83 3.82 -21.72
C ALA A 83 -34.90 2.92 -22.96
N PHE A 84 -33.82 2.84 -23.74
CA PHE A 84 -33.74 2.03 -24.96
C PHE A 84 -32.79 0.82 -24.85
N ASP A 85 -32.44 0.40 -23.62
CA ASP A 85 -31.57 -0.75 -23.35
C ASP A 85 -30.22 -0.71 -24.10
N LEU A 86 -29.73 0.50 -24.40
CA LEU A 86 -28.42 0.72 -25.03
C LEU A 86 -27.31 0.72 -23.98
N PHE A 87 -27.63 1.16 -22.76
CA PHE A 87 -26.66 1.28 -21.67
C PHE A 87 -26.00 -0.06 -21.34
N ASP A 88 -26.75 -1.17 -21.34
CA ASP A 88 -26.21 -2.50 -21.04
C ASP A 88 -25.48 -3.16 -22.20
N LYS A 89 -25.62 -2.61 -23.42
CA LYS A 89 -24.88 -3.03 -24.60
C LYS A 89 -23.52 -2.36 -24.73
N LEU A 90 -23.25 -1.32 -23.92
CA LEU A 90 -21.96 -0.64 -23.91
C LEU A 90 -20.85 -1.58 -23.43
N SER A 91 -19.74 -1.59 -24.17
CA SER A 91 -18.60 -2.43 -23.89
C SER A 91 -17.42 -1.59 -23.41
N TYR A 92 -16.50 -1.27 -24.30
CA TYR A 92 -15.22 -0.64 -23.97
C TYR A 92 -14.91 0.48 -24.94
N SER A 93 -14.25 1.51 -24.42
CA SER A 93 -13.67 2.59 -25.22
C SER A 93 -12.17 2.62 -25.00
N LYS A 94 -11.45 3.03 -26.05
CA LYS A 94 -9.99 3.18 -26.02
C LYS A 94 -9.62 4.61 -25.67
N VAL A 95 -8.84 4.80 -24.60
CA VAL A 95 -8.24 6.09 -24.23
C VAL A 95 -6.73 5.94 -24.26
N GLY A 96 -6.09 6.47 -25.30
CA GLY A 96 -4.67 6.22 -25.56
C GLY A 96 -4.42 4.72 -25.76
N ASP A 97 -3.55 4.12 -24.96
CA ASP A 97 -3.24 2.68 -25.01
C ASP A 97 -4.09 1.81 -24.07
N VAL A 98 -4.99 2.41 -23.29
CA VAL A 98 -5.78 1.70 -22.27
C VAL A 98 -7.22 1.48 -22.74
N ILE A 99 -7.72 0.27 -22.50
CA ILE A 99 -9.11 -0.11 -22.75
C ILE A 99 -9.87 0.01 -21.42
N ILE A 100 -10.88 0.87 -21.40
CA ILE A 100 -11.71 1.15 -20.22
C ILE A 100 -13.18 0.89 -20.54
N PRO A 101 -14.01 0.49 -19.55
CA PRO A 101 -15.45 0.39 -19.78
C PRO A 101 -16.04 1.74 -20.16
N THR A 102 -16.87 1.79 -21.22
CA THR A 102 -17.47 3.03 -21.72
C THR A 102 -18.34 3.73 -20.66
N LYS A 103 -18.98 2.94 -19.78
CA LYS A 103 -19.72 3.42 -18.62
C LYS A 103 -18.85 4.24 -17.65
N VAL A 104 -17.59 3.85 -17.46
CA VAL A 104 -16.64 4.62 -16.63
C VAL A 104 -16.34 5.95 -17.30
N PHE A 105 -16.10 5.96 -18.62
CA PHE A 105 -15.83 7.19 -19.37
C PHE A 105 -16.98 8.22 -19.29
N LEU A 106 -18.23 7.75 -19.40
CA LEU A 106 -19.40 8.60 -19.17
C LEU A 106 -19.48 9.15 -17.73
N CYS A 107 -19.01 8.39 -16.74
CA CYS A 107 -18.88 8.90 -15.37
C CYS A 107 -17.82 10.01 -15.30
N GLU A 108 -16.68 9.86 -15.99
CA GLU A 108 -15.61 10.87 -16.00
C GLU A 108 -16.07 12.21 -16.53
N HIS A 109 -16.89 12.21 -17.58
CA HIS A 109 -17.45 13.44 -18.14
C HIS A 109 -18.27 14.20 -17.11
N ALA A 110 -19.15 13.50 -16.39
CA ALA A 110 -19.93 14.11 -15.33
C ALA A 110 -19.08 14.48 -14.10
N GLU A 111 -18.07 13.68 -13.74
CA GLU A 111 -17.10 14.02 -12.69
C GLU A 111 -16.35 15.31 -13.01
N LYS A 112 -15.91 15.50 -14.26
CA LYS A 112 -15.24 16.73 -14.71
C LYS A 112 -16.16 17.95 -14.64
N ILE A 113 -17.45 17.80 -14.97
CA ILE A 113 -18.44 18.90 -14.78
C ILE A 113 -18.57 19.24 -13.29
N ASN A 114 -18.67 18.25 -12.41
CA ASN A 114 -18.78 18.49 -10.97
C ASN A 114 -17.51 19.10 -10.38
N ALA A 115 -16.33 18.64 -10.81
CA ALA A 115 -15.06 19.25 -10.44
C ALA A 115 -14.96 20.70 -10.94
N ALA A 116 -15.46 20.99 -12.14
CA ALA A 116 -15.54 22.36 -12.66
C ALA A 116 -16.48 23.25 -11.82
N LYS A 117 -17.63 22.72 -11.40
CA LYS A 117 -18.53 23.41 -10.46
C LYS A 117 -17.85 23.68 -9.12
N ALA A 118 -17.08 22.73 -8.59
CA ALA A 118 -16.31 22.92 -7.36
C ALA A 118 -15.19 23.97 -7.52
N LEU A 119 -14.43 23.94 -8.63
CA LEU A 119 -13.41 24.96 -8.92
C LEU A 119 -14.03 26.37 -8.98
N ARG A 120 -15.25 26.48 -9.51
CA ARG A 120 -16.00 27.74 -9.54
C ARG A 120 -16.23 28.32 -8.15
N LEU A 121 -16.50 27.47 -7.16
CA LEU A 121 -16.70 27.92 -5.78
C LEU A 121 -15.38 28.46 -5.20
N PHE A 122 -14.23 27.86 -5.54
CA PHE A 122 -12.93 28.35 -5.07
C PHE A 122 -12.48 29.67 -5.72
N LEU A 123 -13.04 30.05 -6.88
CA LEU A 123 -12.75 31.36 -7.50
C LEU A 123 -13.14 32.55 -6.60
N THR A 124 -14.04 32.39 -5.63
CA THR A 124 -14.39 33.50 -4.72
C THR A 124 -13.24 33.85 -3.79
N ASP A 125 -12.49 32.84 -3.35
CA ASP A 125 -11.47 32.97 -2.29
C ASP A 125 -10.04 32.93 -2.86
N HIS A 126 -9.86 32.31 -4.03
CA HIS A 126 -8.55 32.01 -4.62
C HIS A 126 -8.46 32.44 -6.11
N ASN A 127 -9.12 33.55 -6.46
CA ASN A 127 -9.26 34.00 -7.86
C ASN A 127 -7.91 34.17 -8.57
N GLU A 128 -6.91 34.78 -7.93
CA GLU A 128 -5.61 35.09 -8.53
C GLU A 128 -4.91 33.83 -9.05
N VAL A 129 -4.78 32.82 -8.19
CA VAL A 129 -4.15 31.53 -8.49
C VAL A 129 -4.89 30.80 -9.60
N ILE A 130 -6.22 30.71 -9.49
CA ILE A 130 -7.03 29.96 -10.43
C ILE A 130 -7.10 30.67 -11.79
N GLU A 131 -7.18 32.00 -11.85
CA GLU A 131 -7.13 32.74 -13.11
C GLU A 131 -5.78 32.57 -13.81
N SER A 132 -4.68 32.60 -13.06
CA SER A 132 -3.34 32.35 -13.61
C SER A 132 -3.27 30.94 -14.22
N ALA A 133 -3.71 29.94 -13.46
CA ALA A 133 -3.73 28.55 -13.92
C ALA A 133 -4.63 28.35 -15.16
N ILE A 134 -5.80 29.00 -15.22
CA ILE A 134 -6.70 28.95 -16.38
C ILE A 134 -6.04 29.56 -17.62
N ARG A 135 -5.36 30.70 -17.49
CA ARG A 135 -4.66 31.34 -18.63
C ARG A 135 -3.55 30.45 -19.15
N GLU A 136 -2.77 29.85 -18.24
CA GLU A 136 -1.71 28.92 -18.60
C GLU A 136 -2.26 27.67 -19.30
N CYS A 137 -3.41 27.14 -18.86
CA CYS A 137 -4.10 26.04 -19.54
C CYS A 137 -4.45 26.38 -20.98
N LEU A 138 -5.02 27.56 -21.23
CA LEU A 138 -5.40 28.00 -22.57
C LEU A 138 -4.17 28.27 -23.45
N TYR A 139 -3.12 28.85 -22.86
CA TYR A 139 -1.86 29.10 -23.54
C TYR A 139 -1.20 27.80 -24.03
N ARG A 140 -1.09 26.77 -23.17
CA ARG A 140 -0.51 25.46 -23.55
C ARG A 140 -1.30 24.73 -24.62
N ARG A 141 -2.60 25.02 -24.73
CA ARG A 141 -3.50 24.41 -25.70
C ARG A 141 -3.59 25.22 -27.00
N ASP A 142 -2.86 26.33 -27.10
CA ASP A 142 -2.87 27.24 -28.24
C ASP A 142 -4.29 27.76 -28.56
N ILE A 143 -5.05 28.11 -27.51
CA ILE A 143 -6.44 28.59 -27.64
C ILE A 143 -6.46 30.11 -27.49
N GLU A 144 -6.81 30.79 -28.57
CA GLU A 144 -7.03 32.24 -28.57
C GLU A 144 -8.36 32.61 -27.91
N VAL A 145 -8.30 33.51 -26.92
CA VAL A 145 -9.50 34.07 -26.28
C VAL A 145 -9.99 35.26 -27.09
N LYS A 146 -11.19 35.13 -27.67
CA LYS A 146 -11.84 36.25 -28.39
C LYS A 146 -12.08 37.43 -27.43
N SER A 147 -11.95 38.66 -27.94
CA SER A 147 -11.99 39.90 -27.14
C SER A 147 -13.28 40.16 -26.33
N HIS A 148 -14.38 39.49 -26.68
CA HIS A 148 -15.67 39.58 -25.98
C HIS A 148 -15.89 38.46 -24.94
N LEU A 149 -14.95 37.51 -24.81
CA LEU A 149 -14.99 36.42 -23.85
C LEU A 149 -13.86 36.55 -22.84
N THR A 150 -14.06 35.96 -21.66
CA THR A 150 -13.00 35.82 -20.66
C THR A 150 -12.30 34.46 -20.80
N PRO A 151 -11.05 34.33 -20.32
CA PRO A 151 -10.39 33.03 -20.22
C PRO A 151 -11.22 31.98 -19.47
N GLN A 152 -11.97 32.41 -18.44
CA GLN A 152 -12.88 31.52 -17.70
C GLN A 152 -14.00 30.98 -18.60
N ASP A 153 -14.62 31.84 -19.43
CA ASP A 153 -15.70 31.42 -20.33
C ASP A 153 -15.21 30.31 -21.29
N VAL A 154 -14.01 30.47 -21.85
CA VAL A 154 -13.41 29.49 -22.77
C VAL A 154 -13.02 28.20 -22.05
N PHE A 155 -12.43 28.29 -20.86
CA PHE A 155 -12.03 27.14 -20.08
C PHE A 155 -13.23 26.28 -19.63
N PHE A 156 -14.28 26.89 -19.06
CA PHE A 156 -15.47 26.18 -18.60
C PHE A 156 -16.39 25.71 -19.75
N ARG A 157 -16.14 26.18 -20.98
CA ARG A 157 -16.77 25.61 -22.18
C ARG A 157 -16.21 24.23 -22.50
N GLU A 158 -14.92 23.98 -22.41
CA GLU A 158 -14.31 22.69 -22.79
C GLU A 158 -13.99 21.83 -21.57
N VAL A 159 -15.03 21.26 -20.98
CA VAL A 159 -14.95 20.50 -19.72
C VAL A 159 -14.18 19.19 -19.91
N SER A 160 -14.12 18.63 -21.11
CA SER A 160 -13.31 17.44 -21.40
C SER A 160 -11.82 17.65 -21.03
N ALA A 161 -11.31 18.86 -21.20
CA ALA A 161 -9.94 19.27 -20.90
C ALA A 161 -9.73 19.76 -19.45
N PHE A 162 -10.74 19.66 -18.57
CA PHE A 162 -10.68 20.21 -17.20
C PHE A 162 -9.44 19.77 -16.41
N HIS A 163 -9.02 18.52 -16.55
CA HIS A 163 -7.84 17.94 -15.90
C HIS A 163 -6.53 18.70 -16.13
N THR A 164 -6.45 19.53 -17.18
CA THR A 164 -5.27 20.37 -17.49
C THR A 164 -5.03 21.47 -16.45
N VAL A 165 -6.00 21.80 -15.60
CA VAL A 165 -5.81 22.79 -14.53
C VAL A 165 -4.87 22.33 -13.42
N PHE A 166 -4.81 21.03 -13.14
CA PHE A 166 -3.94 20.47 -12.09
C PHE A 166 -2.45 20.77 -12.31
N PRO A 167 -1.85 20.49 -13.50
CA PRO A 167 -0.48 20.88 -13.76
C PRO A 167 -0.27 22.39 -13.67
N SER A 168 -1.18 23.22 -14.21
CA SER A 168 -1.04 24.67 -14.15
C SER A 168 -1.09 25.23 -12.72
N LEU A 169 -1.89 24.63 -11.82
CA LEU A 169 -1.91 24.97 -10.40
C LEU A 169 -0.59 24.58 -9.70
N LEU A 170 -0.02 23.43 -10.05
CA LEU A 170 1.29 23.01 -9.52
C LEU A 170 2.43 23.90 -10.01
N ASP A 171 2.42 24.27 -11.29
CA ASP A 171 3.45 25.13 -11.84
C ASP A 171 3.43 26.50 -11.15
N TRP A 172 2.24 27.05 -10.89
CA TRP A 172 2.10 28.26 -10.08
C TRP A 172 2.65 28.06 -8.65
N GLU A 173 2.33 26.94 -7.98
CA GLU A 173 2.87 26.64 -6.65
C GLU A 173 4.40 26.60 -6.65
N ILE A 174 4.99 25.94 -7.66
CA ILE A 174 6.43 25.76 -7.79
C ILE A 174 7.12 27.10 -8.07
N GLU A 175 6.51 27.96 -8.89
CA GLU A 175 6.98 29.33 -9.13
C GLU A 175 7.00 30.14 -7.83
N GLU A 176 5.92 30.11 -7.05
CA GLU A 176 5.83 30.79 -5.75
C GLU A 176 6.83 30.22 -4.72
N LEU A 177 7.10 28.92 -4.76
CA LEU A 177 8.08 28.27 -3.87
C LEU A 177 9.53 28.55 -4.26
N ASN A 178 9.80 28.87 -5.53
CA ASN A 178 11.13 29.17 -6.05
C ASN A 178 11.43 30.67 -6.10
N ALA A 179 10.40 31.51 -6.13
CA ALA A 179 10.54 32.92 -5.84
C ALA A 179 11.11 33.02 -4.42
N ASP A 180 12.23 33.72 -4.24
CA ASP A 180 13.04 33.81 -3.00
C ASP A 180 12.28 34.57 -1.90
N GLU A 181 11.10 34.06 -1.54
CA GLU A 181 10.07 34.69 -0.75
C GLU A 181 10.02 34.16 0.69
N SER A 182 9.38 34.94 1.57
CA SER A 182 9.28 34.60 3.00
C SER A 182 8.54 33.27 3.24
N LEU A 183 9.00 32.51 4.23
CA LEU A 183 8.41 31.23 4.68
C LEU A 183 6.87 31.20 4.81
N PRO A 184 6.19 32.25 5.33
CA PRO A 184 4.73 32.27 5.44
C PRO A 184 4.01 32.29 4.08
N LYS A 185 4.62 32.92 3.06
CA LYS A 185 4.04 32.94 1.71
C LYS A 185 4.14 31.58 1.04
N ALA A 186 5.30 30.93 1.14
CA ALA A 186 5.50 29.55 0.67
C ALA A 186 4.49 28.58 1.32
N LEU A 187 4.26 28.69 2.63
CA LEU A 187 3.22 27.92 3.31
C LEU A 187 1.81 28.23 2.80
N ASN A 188 1.49 29.50 2.60
CA ASN A 188 0.18 29.90 2.10
C ASN A 188 -0.09 29.39 0.69
N ALA A 189 0.92 29.39 -0.19
CA ALA A 189 0.84 28.78 -1.52
C ALA A 189 0.49 27.28 -1.39
N ILE A 190 1.24 26.53 -0.57
CA ILE A 190 0.99 25.10 -0.36
C ILE A 190 -0.39 24.83 0.22
N MET A 191 -0.81 25.56 1.26
CA MET A 191 -2.13 25.42 1.86
C MET A 191 -3.26 25.74 0.89
N THR A 192 -3.05 26.73 0.00
CA THR A 192 -4.03 27.13 -1.01
C THR A 192 -4.22 26.03 -2.05
N ILE A 193 -3.12 25.51 -2.61
CA ILE A 193 -3.17 24.43 -3.61
C ILE A 193 -3.71 23.14 -3.00
N ASN A 194 -3.27 22.80 -1.79
CA ASN A 194 -3.81 21.67 -1.04
C ASN A 194 -5.33 21.78 -0.84
N LYS A 195 -5.84 22.96 -0.44
CA LYS A 195 -7.28 23.20 -0.24
C LYS A 195 -8.06 23.01 -1.53
N ILE A 196 -7.55 23.56 -2.64
CA ILE A 196 -8.18 23.41 -3.95
C ILE A 196 -8.17 21.94 -4.37
N PHE A 197 -7.03 21.25 -4.29
CA PHE A 197 -6.92 19.83 -4.65
C PHE A 197 -7.87 18.98 -3.81
N ALA A 198 -7.81 19.08 -2.48
CA ALA A 198 -8.67 18.31 -1.58
C ALA A 198 -10.16 18.54 -1.91
N GLY A 199 -10.60 19.79 -2.07
CA GLY A 199 -12.01 20.09 -2.38
C GLY A 199 -12.46 19.60 -3.76
N LEU A 200 -11.59 19.66 -4.78
CA LEU A 200 -11.89 19.08 -6.09
C LEU A 200 -12.02 17.55 -6.00
N LEU A 201 -11.11 16.90 -5.28
CA LEU A 201 -11.10 15.45 -5.10
C LEU A 201 -12.31 14.98 -4.27
N GLU A 202 -12.73 15.75 -3.27
CA GLU A 202 -13.93 15.50 -2.49
C GLU A 202 -15.18 15.54 -3.37
N ALA A 203 -15.35 16.60 -4.18
CA ALA A 203 -16.48 16.73 -5.10
C ALA A 203 -16.55 15.58 -6.12
N ILE A 204 -15.39 15.13 -6.62
CA ILE A 204 -15.31 13.96 -7.51
C ILE A 204 -15.71 12.69 -6.77
N THR A 205 -15.19 12.49 -5.56
CA THR A 205 -15.46 11.30 -4.74
C THR A 205 -16.93 11.20 -4.37
N GLU A 206 -17.52 12.30 -3.90
CA GLU A 206 -18.94 12.37 -3.55
C GLU A 206 -19.82 12.03 -4.76
N TYR A 207 -19.55 12.63 -5.93
CA TYR A 207 -20.32 12.33 -7.13
C TYR A 207 -20.20 10.86 -7.53
N ARG A 208 -18.98 10.32 -7.54
CA ARG A 208 -18.71 8.93 -7.90
C ARG A 208 -19.43 7.96 -6.97
N GLN A 209 -19.40 8.19 -5.66
CA GLN A 209 -20.09 7.35 -4.68
C GLN A 209 -21.62 7.43 -4.85
N ASN A 210 -22.18 8.64 -4.99
CA ASN A 210 -23.62 8.85 -5.12
C ASN A 210 -24.19 8.28 -6.43
N LYS A 211 -23.39 8.22 -7.49
CA LYS A 211 -23.82 7.75 -8.82
C LYS A 211 -23.26 6.38 -9.20
N ALA A 212 -22.54 5.70 -8.30
CA ALA A 212 -21.86 4.44 -8.62
C ALA A 212 -22.81 3.37 -9.18
N GLU A 213 -23.99 3.21 -8.59
CA GLU A 213 -25.02 2.28 -9.06
C GLU A 213 -25.58 2.67 -10.43
N ILE A 214 -25.78 3.97 -10.67
CA ILE A 214 -26.33 4.49 -11.93
C ILE A 214 -25.40 4.15 -13.10
N TYR A 215 -24.09 4.24 -12.89
CA TYR A 215 -23.10 3.91 -13.92
C TYR A 215 -22.66 2.43 -13.90
N GLY A 216 -23.12 1.64 -12.92
CA GLY A 216 -22.73 0.23 -12.77
C GLY A 216 -21.25 0.05 -12.42
N LEU A 217 -20.66 0.98 -11.65
CA LEU A 217 -19.22 0.97 -11.33
C LEU A 217 -18.78 -0.19 -10.42
N HIS A 218 -19.73 -0.82 -9.71
CA HIS A 218 -19.45 -1.96 -8.84
C HIS A 218 -19.39 -3.30 -9.59
N THR A 219 -19.82 -3.34 -10.85
CA THR A 219 -19.84 -4.58 -11.64
C THR A 219 -18.41 -4.92 -12.08
N ARG A 220 -17.83 -5.96 -11.48
CA ARG A 220 -16.52 -6.48 -11.89
C ARG A 220 -16.62 -7.05 -13.30
N ASN A 221 -16.02 -6.36 -14.27
CA ASN A 221 -15.96 -6.82 -15.64
C ASN A 221 -14.61 -7.50 -15.93
N PRO A 222 -14.60 -8.74 -16.46
CA PRO A 222 -13.39 -9.54 -16.58
C PRO A 222 -12.40 -9.06 -17.67
N GLU A 223 -12.77 -8.14 -18.56
CA GLU A 223 -11.91 -7.72 -19.68
C GLU A 223 -11.40 -6.27 -19.60
N GLY A 224 -11.99 -5.42 -18.75
CA GLY A 224 -11.63 -3.99 -18.66
C GLY A 224 -11.07 -3.59 -17.30
N GLU A 225 -10.10 -2.69 -17.33
CA GLU A 225 -9.51 -2.09 -16.12
C GLU A 225 -10.36 -0.92 -15.63
N PHE A 226 -10.62 -0.83 -14.33
CA PHE A 226 -11.18 0.37 -13.72
C PHE A 226 -10.07 1.41 -13.53
N LEU A 227 -9.90 2.26 -14.55
CA LEU A 227 -8.89 3.31 -14.55
C LEU A 227 -9.52 4.67 -14.86
N PRO A 228 -10.11 5.35 -13.86
CA PRO A 228 -10.68 6.67 -14.05
C PRO A 228 -9.59 7.71 -14.38
N TRP A 229 -9.95 8.85 -14.97
CA TRP A 229 -9.04 9.95 -15.28
C TRP A 229 -8.22 10.44 -14.06
N THR A 230 -8.77 10.31 -12.85
CA THR A 230 -8.05 10.64 -11.61
C THR A 230 -6.92 9.67 -11.25
N ALA A 231 -6.94 8.47 -11.82
CA ALA A 231 -5.96 7.40 -11.62
C ALA A 231 -5.01 7.23 -12.81
N ARG A 232 -5.24 7.92 -13.94
CA ARG A 232 -4.36 7.86 -15.12
C ARG A 232 -3.11 8.70 -14.92
N SER A 233 -2.02 8.24 -15.54
CA SER A 233 -0.74 8.95 -15.64
C SER A 233 -0.61 9.70 -16.98
N GLY A 234 0.28 10.68 -17.04
CA GLY A 234 0.55 11.46 -18.25
C GLY A 234 -0.53 12.50 -18.55
N SER A 235 -0.60 12.94 -19.80
CA SER A 235 -1.45 14.06 -20.23
C SER A 235 -2.96 13.78 -20.20
N SER A 236 -3.39 12.53 -19.96
CA SER A 236 -4.80 12.13 -19.94
C SER A 236 -5.38 11.97 -18.52
N GLY A 237 -4.57 12.22 -17.49
CA GLY A 237 -4.94 12.02 -16.10
C GLY A 237 -4.17 12.90 -15.13
N ILE A 238 -4.44 12.71 -13.84
CA ILE A 238 -3.87 13.55 -12.78
C ILE A 238 -3.05 12.82 -11.72
N ARG A 239 -2.86 11.50 -11.83
CA ARG A 239 -2.14 10.72 -10.81
C ARG A 239 -0.73 11.26 -10.53
N GLY A 240 0.01 11.59 -11.59
CA GLY A 240 1.37 12.13 -11.47
C GLY A 240 1.39 13.50 -10.75
N TYR A 241 0.37 14.33 -10.99
CA TYR A 241 0.23 15.64 -10.35
C TYR A 241 -0.17 15.52 -8.87
N LEU A 242 -1.03 14.56 -8.52
CA LEU A 242 -1.33 14.25 -7.12
C LEU A 242 -0.07 13.77 -6.37
N ARG A 243 0.72 12.89 -6.99
CA ARG A 243 2.00 12.43 -6.45
C ARG A 243 2.97 13.60 -6.22
N GLN A 244 3.07 14.52 -7.19
CA GLN A 244 3.90 15.70 -7.09
C GLN A 244 3.46 16.63 -5.94
N GLN A 245 2.16 16.83 -5.74
CA GLN A 245 1.65 17.61 -4.61
C GLN A 245 2.02 16.96 -3.27
N LEU A 246 1.89 15.64 -3.17
CA LEU A 246 2.28 14.89 -1.97
C LEU A 246 3.79 15.01 -1.70
N ASP A 247 4.62 14.94 -2.74
CA ASP A 247 6.06 15.16 -2.64
C ASP A 247 6.39 16.58 -2.14
N ILE A 248 5.73 17.62 -2.65
CA ILE A 248 5.92 19.01 -2.19
C ILE A 248 5.58 19.13 -0.70
N ASN A 249 4.47 18.53 -0.27
CA ASN A 249 4.07 18.53 1.14
C ASN A 249 5.11 17.87 2.04
N VAL A 250 5.59 16.68 1.68
CA VAL A 250 6.59 15.94 2.48
C VAL A 250 7.92 16.68 2.57
N HIS A 251 8.41 17.24 1.45
CA HIS A 251 9.75 17.83 1.40
C HIS A 251 9.79 19.27 1.89
N ARG A 252 8.70 20.04 1.68
CA ARG A 252 8.61 21.45 2.06
C ARG A 252 7.71 21.59 3.29
N ALA A 253 6.41 21.32 3.18
CA ALA A 253 5.43 21.70 4.21
C ALA A 253 5.71 21.08 5.60
N MET A 254 6.02 19.78 5.64
CA MET A 254 6.20 19.05 6.91
C MET A 254 7.42 19.50 7.73
N LYS A 255 8.37 20.22 7.12
CA LYS A 255 9.61 20.68 7.78
C LYS A 255 9.58 22.15 8.18
N ILE A 256 8.52 22.89 7.83
CA ILE A 256 8.58 24.34 7.70
C ILE A 256 7.98 25.12 8.90
N THR A 257 7.16 24.54 9.78
CA THR A 257 6.46 25.36 10.80
C THR A 257 6.41 24.75 12.19
N ASP A 258 6.52 25.59 13.21
CA ASP A 258 6.32 25.26 14.64
C ASP A 258 4.88 25.52 15.12
N SER A 259 4.01 26.08 14.26
CA SER A 259 2.64 26.43 14.64
C SER A 259 1.72 25.21 14.58
N ILE A 260 1.25 24.76 15.74
CA ILE A 260 0.37 23.58 15.89
C ILE A 260 -0.92 23.71 15.06
N GLN A 261 -1.49 24.91 14.97
CA GLN A 261 -2.73 25.13 14.20
C GLN A 261 -2.51 24.99 12.69
N ILE A 262 -1.44 25.59 12.18
CA ILE A 262 -1.09 25.55 10.75
C ILE A 262 -0.69 24.12 10.37
N GLN A 263 0.11 23.46 11.20
CA GLN A 263 0.41 22.03 11.07
C GLN A 263 -0.86 21.18 11.04
N GLY A 264 -1.80 21.45 11.95
CA GLY A 264 -3.08 20.76 12.03
C GLY A 264 -3.84 20.77 10.70
N VAL A 265 -3.97 21.95 10.08
CA VAL A 265 -4.64 22.13 8.78
C VAL A 265 -3.84 21.50 7.64
N LEU A 266 -2.53 21.74 7.57
CA LEU A 266 -1.65 21.19 6.52
C LEU A 266 -1.70 19.66 6.49
N PHE A 267 -1.55 19.02 7.64
CA PHE A 267 -1.60 17.56 7.75
C PHE A 267 -2.98 17.00 7.41
N GLN A 268 -4.06 17.73 7.72
CA GLN A 268 -5.41 17.32 7.37
C GLN A 268 -5.60 17.33 5.85
N GLN A 269 -5.23 18.42 5.18
CA GLN A 269 -5.31 18.51 3.72
C GLN A 269 -4.39 17.49 3.03
N TYR A 270 -3.18 17.31 3.56
CA TYR A 270 -2.25 16.28 3.09
C TYR A 270 -2.88 14.89 3.17
N MET A 271 -3.51 14.56 4.30
CA MET A 271 -4.21 13.28 4.47
C MET A 271 -5.36 13.11 3.49
N GLU A 272 -6.14 14.15 3.21
CA GLU A 272 -7.26 14.08 2.24
C GLU A 272 -6.76 13.75 0.84
N ILE A 273 -5.68 14.40 0.39
CA ILE A 273 -5.06 14.13 -0.91
C ILE A 273 -4.44 12.72 -0.93
N LEU A 274 -3.72 12.35 0.12
CA LEU A 274 -3.07 11.04 0.23
C LEU A 274 -4.10 9.90 0.28
N ASP A 275 -5.20 10.10 1.01
CA ASP A 275 -6.28 9.14 1.10
C ASP A 275 -6.92 8.91 -0.27
N PHE A 276 -7.24 9.97 -1.01
CA PHE A 276 -7.73 9.84 -2.37
C PHE A 276 -6.73 9.11 -3.27
N TYR A 277 -5.45 9.48 -3.20
CA TYR A 277 -4.37 8.89 -4.00
C TYR A 277 -4.26 7.38 -3.77
N LEU A 278 -4.19 6.93 -2.51
CA LEU A 278 -4.07 5.52 -2.15
C LEU A 278 -5.36 4.74 -2.45
N ALA A 279 -6.54 5.34 -2.22
CA ALA A 279 -7.83 4.74 -2.59
C ALA A 279 -7.92 4.49 -4.11
N SER A 280 -7.34 5.37 -4.92
CA SER A 280 -7.30 5.21 -6.38
C SER A 280 -6.47 3.99 -6.81
N TYR A 281 -5.32 3.75 -6.17
CA TYR A 281 -4.50 2.55 -6.41
C TYR A 281 -5.24 1.28 -6.00
N LYS A 282 -5.90 1.29 -4.84
CA LYS A 282 -6.67 0.14 -4.36
C LYS A 282 -7.82 -0.21 -5.32
N SER A 283 -8.56 0.80 -5.77
CA SER A 283 -9.65 0.62 -6.73
C SER A 283 -9.16 0.04 -8.07
N GLN A 284 -7.99 0.49 -8.55
CA GLN A 284 -7.37 -0.06 -9.76
C GLN A 284 -6.92 -1.51 -9.54
N LEU A 285 -6.21 -1.80 -8.43
CA LEU A 285 -5.76 -3.15 -8.08
C LEU A 285 -6.91 -4.15 -7.99
N ASP A 286 -8.03 -3.76 -7.38
CA ASP A 286 -9.22 -4.59 -7.23
C ASP A 286 -9.89 -4.93 -8.57
N SER A 287 -9.64 -4.12 -9.61
CA SER A 287 -10.16 -4.33 -10.97
C SER A 287 -9.26 -5.17 -11.87
N LEU A 288 -7.96 -5.24 -11.56
CA LEU A 288 -6.98 -5.93 -12.39
C LEU A 288 -7.00 -7.44 -12.19
N LYS A 289 -6.57 -8.19 -13.22
CA LYS A 289 -6.29 -9.64 -13.10
C LYS A 289 -5.02 -9.88 -12.28
N PRO A 290 -4.91 -11.02 -11.56
CA PRO A 290 -3.76 -11.32 -10.69
C PRO A 290 -2.39 -11.15 -11.37
N ASP A 291 -2.28 -11.56 -12.64
CA ASP A 291 -1.02 -11.50 -13.40
C ASP A 291 -0.51 -10.07 -13.59
N LYS A 292 -1.42 -9.11 -13.80
CA LYS A 292 -1.10 -7.68 -13.96
C LYS A 292 -1.02 -6.92 -12.64
N GLN A 293 -1.55 -7.48 -11.55
CA GLN A 293 -1.52 -6.84 -10.23
C GLN A 293 -0.11 -6.76 -9.63
N THR A 294 0.81 -7.67 -10.00
CA THR A 294 2.10 -7.81 -9.30
C THR A 294 2.97 -6.54 -9.38
N THR A 295 3.06 -5.91 -10.56
CA THR A 295 3.85 -4.69 -10.75
C THR A 295 3.21 -3.50 -10.04
N LEU A 296 1.91 -3.29 -10.25
CA LEU A 296 1.17 -2.20 -9.61
C LEU A 296 1.12 -2.34 -8.08
N ARG A 297 1.05 -3.57 -7.55
CA ARG A 297 1.05 -3.82 -6.11
C ARG A 297 2.38 -3.41 -5.47
N LYS A 298 3.50 -3.72 -6.12
CA LYS A 298 4.82 -3.28 -5.65
C LYS A 298 4.96 -1.76 -5.67
N GLU A 299 4.46 -1.11 -6.73
CA GLU A 299 4.43 0.35 -6.82
C GLU A 299 3.57 0.95 -5.71
N TYR A 300 2.35 0.43 -5.52
CA TYR A 300 1.45 0.84 -4.45
C TYR A 300 2.05 0.67 -3.06
N GLU A 301 2.65 -0.49 -2.76
CA GLU A 301 3.30 -0.74 -1.48
C GLU A 301 4.46 0.24 -1.23
N LYS A 302 5.23 0.56 -2.28
CA LYS A 302 6.30 1.55 -2.18
C LYS A 302 5.75 2.95 -1.92
N GLU A 303 4.85 3.44 -2.77
CA GLU A 303 4.27 4.79 -2.66
C GLU A 303 3.49 4.97 -1.34
N ARG A 304 2.79 3.94 -0.87
CA ARG A 304 2.14 3.92 0.43
C ARG A 304 3.15 4.11 1.58
N ASN A 305 4.27 3.40 1.54
CA ASN A 305 5.32 3.59 2.55
C ASN A 305 5.95 4.99 2.44
N ASP A 306 6.32 5.41 1.24
CA ASP A 306 7.03 6.67 0.99
C ASP A 306 6.23 7.90 1.46
N PHE A 307 4.89 7.85 1.42
CA PHE A 307 4.04 8.95 1.86
C PHE A 307 3.48 8.83 3.29
N ILE A 308 3.25 7.63 3.83
CA ILE A 308 2.79 7.52 5.22
C ILE A 308 3.96 7.61 6.21
N GLU A 309 5.14 7.08 5.90
CA GLU A 309 6.32 7.10 6.79
C GLU A 309 6.76 8.52 7.23
N PRO A 310 6.74 9.56 6.38
CA PRO A 310 7.02 10.94 6.81
C PRO A 310 6.15 11.44 7.95
N LEU A 311 4.89 10.99 8.07
CA LEU A 311 4.02 11.37 9.19
C LEU A 311 4.53 10.82 10.52
N LEU A 312 5.17 9.65 10.50
CA LEU A 312 5.83 9.05 11.67
C LEU A 312 7.02 9.89 12.11
N ALA A 313 7.86 10.31 11.15
CA ALA A 313 9.06 11.10 11.41
C ALA A 313 8.75 12.47 12.07
N VAL A 314 7.56 13.03 11.82
CA VAL A 314 7.09 14.30 12.41
C VAL A 314 6.21 14.06 13.66
N GLY A 315 6.07 12.82 14.12
CA GLY A 315 5.36 12.47 15.35
C GLY A 315 3.82 12.48 15.23
N GLN A 316 3.27 12.49 14.02
CA GLN A 316 1.82 12.45 13.77
C GLN A 316 1.29 11.00 13.81
N TYR A 317 1.49 10.32 14.94
CA TYR A 317 1.24 8.89 15.11
C TYR A 317 -0.20 8.45 14.81
N GLU A 318 -1.21 9.17 15.34
CA GLU A 318 -2.61 8.78 15.15
C GLU A 318 -3.07 8.91 13.70
N ARG A 319 -2.55 9.91 12.98
CA ARG A 319 -2.82 10.13 11.56
C ARG A 319 -2.18 9.06 10.70
N ALA A 320 -0.91 8.75 10.97
CA ALA A 320 -0.20 7.66 10.31
C ALA A 320 -0.90 6.31 10.57
N ALA A 321 -1.34 6.06 11.79
CA ALA A 321 -2.06 4.84 12.15
C ALA A 321 -3.40 4.73 11.43
N ALA A 322 -4.20 5.79 11.35
CA ALA A 322 -5.49 5.78 10.65
C ALA A 322 -5.33 5.39 9.17
N LEU A 323 -4.31 5.93 8.48
CA LEU A 323 -4.01 5.56 7.10
C LEU A 323 -3.46 4.13 6.98
N ALA A 324 -2.53 3.75 7.88
CA ALA A 324 -1.94 2.41 7.89
C ALA A 324 -2.99 1.31 8.19
N GLU A 325 -3.96 1.59 9.06
CA GLU A 325 -5.12 0.72 9.31
C GLU A 325 -5.99 0.58 8.05
N LYS A 326 -6.37 1.72 7.44
CA LYS A 326 -7.24 1.74 6.25
C LYS A 326 -6.63 1.01 5.05
N TYR A 327 -5.32 1.15 4.88
CA TYR A 327 -4.57 0.58 3.74
C TYR A 327 -3.80 -0.70 4.08
N LEU A 328 -3.98 -1.24 5.29
CA LEU A 328 -3.37 -2.48 5.78
C LEU A 328 -1.83 -2.46 5.64
N ASP A 329 -1.18 -1.37 6.07
CA ASP A 329 0.28 -1.30 6.19
C ASP A 329 0.74 -1.86 7.53
N PHE A 330 0.88 -3.19 7.58
CA PHE A 330 1.26 -3.88 8.80
C PHE A 330 2.66 -3.54 9.29
N GLY A 331 3.59 -3.29 8.34
CA GLY A 331 4.96 -2.90 8.67
C GLY A 331 5.02 -1.55 9.38
N LEU A 332 4.18 -0.60 8.96
CA LEU A 332 4.09 0.70 9.62
C LEU A 332 3.32 0.66 10.94
N LEU A 333 2.23 -0.11 11.04
CA LEU A 333 1.49 -0.28 12.30
C LEU A 333 2.37 -0.83 13.43
N ILE A 334 3.22 -1.81 13.12
CA ILE A 334 4.18 -2.34 14.09
C ILE A 334 5.18 -1.26 14.50
N ARG A 335 5.77 -0.54 13.55
CA ARG A 335 6.71 0.56 13.82
C ARG A 335 6.07 1.64 14.72
N ILE A 336 4.83 2.04 14.45
CA ILE A 336 4.08 3.01 15.26
C ILE A 336 3.93 2.49 16.70
N CYS A 337 3.52 1.24 16.89
CA CYS A 337 3.33 0.68 18.23
C CYS A 337 4.65 0.60 19.00
N GLU A 338 5.75 0.27 18.32
CA GLU A 338 7.09 0.20 18.90
C GLU A 338 7.64 1.57 19.30
N GLU A 339 7.46 2.60 18.47
CA GLU A 339 7.93 3.96 18.79
C GLU A 339 7.16 4.61 19.95
N ILE A 340 5.84 4.38 20.02
CA ILE A 340 5.01 4.86 21.14
C ILE A 340 5.23 3.99 22.39
N GLY A 341 5.70 2.75 22.22
CA GLY A 341 5.77 1.75 23.30
C GLY A 341 4.39 1.24 23.75
N ASN A 342 3.38 1.29 22.87
CA ASN A 342 2.00 0.91 23.19
C ASN A 342 1.71 -0.55 22.79
N LYS A 343 1.99 -1.47 23.70
CA LYS A 343 1.77 -2.92 23.50
C LYS A 343 0.28 -3.29 23.42
N ASP A 344 -0.58 -2.62 24.18
CA ASP A 344 -2.03 -2.87 24.14
C ASP A 344 -2.63 -2.57 22.76
N ARG A 345 -2.12 -1.53 22.08
CA ARG A 345 -2.49 -1.21 20.70
C ARG A 345 -2.06 -2.31 19.73
N LEU A 346 -0.84 -2.82 19.88
CA LEU A 346 -0.35 -3.93 19.05
C LEU A 346 -1.20 -5.19 19.22
N GLN A 347 -1.53 -5.55 20.46
CA GLN A 347 -2.40 -6.69 20.76
C GLN A 347 -3.80 -6.52 20.15
N ARG A 348 -4.38 -5.32 20.25
CA ARG A 348 -5.66 -5.02 19.58
C ARG A 348 -5.58 -5.23 18.07
N TYR A 349 -4.50 -4.81 17.41
CA TYR A 349 -4.31 -5.07 15.98
C TYR A 349 -4.14 -6.56 15.66
N MET A 350 -3.45 -7.33 16.50
CA MET A 350 -3.33 -8.78 16.34
C MET A 350 -4.69 -9.50 16.40
N VAL A 351 -5.63 -8.98 17.19
CA VAL A 351 -7.01 -9.50 17.22
C VAL A 351 -7.84 -8.98 16.05
N GLN A 352 -7.78 -7.66 15.77
CA GLN A 352 -8.59 -7.02 14.72
C GLN A 352 -8.25 -7.54 13.32
N PHE A 353 -6.98 -7.80 13.04
CA PHE A 353 -6.49 -8.24 11.73
C PHE A 353 -6.07 -9.72 11.70
N SER A 354 -6.72 -10.55 12.51
CA SER A 354 -6.40 -11.98 12.63
C SER A 354 -6.59 -12.72 11.30
N GLU A 355 -7.63 -12.39 10.54
CA GLU A 355 -7.93 -13.00 9.24
C GLU A 355 -6.86 -12.70 8.19
N GLN A 356 -6.19 -11.54 8.28
CA GLN A 356 -5.12 -11.14 7.38
C GLN A 356 -3.74 -11.61 7.87
N LYS A 357 -3.69 -12.52 8.85
CA LYS A 357 -2.46 -13.10 9.42
C LYS A 357 -1.51 -12.05 10.00
N PHE A 358 -2.04 -10.98 10.58
CA PHE A 358 -1.23 -9.91 11.17
C PHE A 358 -0.26 -10.43 12.23
N SER A 359 -0.69 -11.35 13.10
CA SER A 359 0.18 -11.96 14.13
C SER A 359 1.39 -12.68 13.54
N GLU A 360 1.22 -13.45 12.45
CA GLU A 360 2.35 -14.08 11.74
C GLU A 360 3.32 -13.02 11.19
N PHE A 361 2.77 -11.91 10.68
CA PHE A 361 3.56 -10.79 10.19
C PHE A 361 4.37 -10.10 11.31
N VAL A 362 3.77 -9.89 12.49
CA VAL A 362 4.44 -9.36 13.69
C VAL A 362 5.61 -10.25 14.09
N PHE A 363 5.40 -11.56 14.17
CA PHE A 363 6.46 -12.51 14.53
C PHE A 363 7.61 -12.49 13.53
N LYS A 364 7.28 -12.51 12.23
CA LYS A 364 8.28 -12.40 11.16
C LYS A 364 9.06 -11.08 11.27
N TRP A 365 8.39 -9.97 11.52
CA TRP A 365 9.03 -8.66 11.66
C TRP A 365 10.04 -8.63 12.83
N TYR A 366 9.68 -9.16 14.00
CA TYR A 366 10.61 -9.26 15.13
C TYR A 366 11.79 -10.20 14.84
N LEU A 367 11.57 -11.31 14.13
CA LEU A 367 12.65 -12.20 13.69
C LEU A 367 13.63 -11.48 12.76
N ASP A 368 13.11 -10.76 11.75
CA ASP A 368 13.91 -10.04 10.75
C ASP A 368 14.71 -8.89 11.39
N LYS A 369 14.17 -8.24 12.44
CA LYS A 369 14.88 -7.22 13.23
C LYS A 369 15.82 -7.79 14.28
N GLY A 370 15.90 -9.11 14.44
CA GLY A 370 16.74 -9.78 15.44
C GLY A 370 16.20 -9.69 16.88
N GLN A 371 15.00 -9.16 17.09
CA GLN A 371 14.37 -8.97 18.40
C GLN A 371 13.59 -10.22 18.85
N ARG A 372 14.26 -11.38 18.83
CA ARG A 372 13.63 -12.69 19.05
C ARG A 372 12.95 -12.82 20.42
N GLY A 373 13.50 -12.17 21.44
CA GLY A 373 12.95 -12.20 22.80
C GLY A 373 11.54 -11.61 22.89
N LYS A 374 11.21 -10.62 22.07
CA LYS A 374 9.88 -9.97 22.08
C LYS A 374 8.78 -10.92 21.66
N ILE A 375 9.04 -11.86 20.76
CA ILE A 375 8.04 -12.83 20.27
C ILE A 375 7.45 -13.66 21.42
N PHE A 376 8.25 -13.89 22.46
CA PHE A 376 7.89 -14.67 23.64
C PHE A 376 7.35 -13.81 24.78
N ASP A 377 7.07 -12.53 24.54
CA ASP A 377 6.44 -11.68 25.53
C ASP A 377 5.00 -12.16 25.78
N LYS A 378 4.67 -12.47 27.05
CA LYS A 378 3.34 -12.93 27.45
C LYS A 378 2.25 -11.91 27.12
N GLU A 379 2.62 -10.64 27.03
CA GLU A 379 1.72 -9.52 26.75
C GLU A 379 1.24 -9.46 25.29
N LEU A 380 1.92 -10.13 24.34
CA LEU A 380 1.49 -10.15 22.93
C LEU A 380 0.19 -10.94 22.72
N GLY A 381 -0.11 -11.91 23.59
CA GLY A 381 -1.18 -12.89 23.35
C GLY A 381 -0.94 -13.73 22.09
N GLN A 382 -1.92 -14.56 21.70
CA GLN A 382 -1.87 -15.40 20.47
C GLN A 382 -0.91 -16.60 20.51
N LYS A 383 -0.91 -17.35 21.63
CA LYS A 383 -0.10 -18.56 21.82
C LYS A 383 -0.29 -19.62 20.73
N ASP A 384 -1.54 -19.93 20.36
CA ASP A 384 -1.83 -20.95 19.34
C ASP A 384 -1.27 -20.57 17.96
N VAL A 385 -1.35 -19.29 17.61
CA VAL A 385 -0.81 -18.77 16.34
C VAL A 385 0.72 -18.81 16.35
N LEU A 386 1.33 -18.48 17.49
CA LEU A 386 2.78 -18.57 17.68
C LEU A 386 3.27 -20.01 17.56
N GLY A 387 2.58 -20.97 18.20
CA GLY A 387 2.90 -22.40 18.09
C GLY A 387 2.89 -22.90 16.65
N ASN A 388 1.86 -22.53 15.87
CA ASN A 388 1.78 -22.86 14.44
C ASN A 388 2.88 -22.20 13.62
N PHE A 389 3.16 -20.92 13.86
CA PHE A 389 4.21 -20.18 13.17
C PHE A 389 5.61 -20.78 13.41
N LEU A 390 5.90 -21.18 14.66
CA LEU A 390 7.18 -21.74 15.06
C LEU A 390 7.45 -23.16 14.54
N GLN A 391 6.46 -23.84 13.94
CA GLN A 391 6.71 -25.14 13.29
C GLN A 391 7.80 -25.04 12.21
N ASN A 392 7.92 -23.89 11.55
CA ASN A 392 8.95 -23.63 10.54
C ASN A 392 10.29 -23.15 11.14
N TYR A 393 10.38 -22.97 12.47
CA TYR A 393 11.53 -22.41 13.18
C TYR A 393 11.99 -23.31 14.34
N GLU A 394 12.50 -24.51 14.00
CA GLU A 394 12.92 -25.55 14.96
C GLU A 394 13.78 -25.01 16.13
N LYS A 395 14.76 -24.13 15.84
CA LYS A 395 15.71 -23.59 16.83
C LYS A 395 15.05 -22.78 17.96
N LEU A 396 13.81 -22.31 17.76
CA LEU A 396 13.08 -21.44 18.69
C LEU A 396 11.92 -22.16 19.38
N LYS A 397 11.51 -23.31 18.86
CA LYS A 397 10.33 -24.06 19.32
C LYS A 397 10.45 -24.54 20.77
N TRP A 398 11.66 -24.90 21.22
CA TRP A 398 11.87 -25.32 22.61
C TRP A 398 11.57 -24.20 23.62
N ILE A 399 11.80 -22.92 23.26
CA ILE A 399 11.51 -21.78 24.13
C ILE A 399 10.00 -21.65 24.33
N TYR A 400 9.23 -21.83 23.26
CA TYR A 400 7.76 -21.84 23.32
C TYR A 400 7.24 -22.95 24.24
N HIS A 401 7.71 -24.19 24.06
CA HIS A 401 7.30 -25.31 24.93
C HIS A 401 7.64 -25.08 26.40
N MET A 402 8.79 -24.45 26.69
CA MET A 402 9.16 -24.09 28.06
C MET A 402 8.24 -23.03 28.67
N GLN A 403 7.66 -22.14 27.87
CA GLN A 403 6.69 -21.13 28.34
C GLN A 403 5.29 -21.69 28.55
N GLU A 404 4.90 -22.69 27.77
CA GLU A 404 3.62 -23.40 27.90
C GLU A 404 3.68 -24.56 28.92
N GLU A 405 4.79 -24.70 29.64
CA GLU A 405 5.00 -25.77 30.63
C GLU A 405 4.96 -27.19 30.02
N GLU A 406 5.13 -27.30 28.70
CA GLU A 406 5.21 -28.56 27.95
C GLU A 406 6.64 -29.12 27.94
N TYR A 407 7.17 -29.47 29.12
CA TYR A 407 8.58 -29.85 29.29
C TYR A 407 9.00 -31.09 28.48
N ASP A 408 8.10 -32.05 28.24
CA ASP A 408 8.41 -33.24 27.42
C ASP A 408 8.62 -32.89 25.93
N ALA A 409 7.84 -31.94 25.40
CA ALA A 409 8.01 -31.43 24.05
C ALA A 409 9.29 -30.58 23.93
N ALA A 410 9.60 -29.78 24.97
CA ALA A 410 10.86 -29.06 25.07
C ALA A 410 12.07 -30.00 25.08
N TYR A 411 12.03 -31.08 25.88
CA TYR A 411 13.05 -32.13 25.92
C TYR A 411 13.32 -32.69 24.53
N SER A 412 12.26 -33.10 23.84
CA SER A 412 12.33 -33.76 22.53
C SER A 412 12.96 -32.84 21.48
N THR A 413 12.53 -31.58 21.45
CA THR A 413 13.07 -30.55 20.54
C THR A 413 14.54 -30.23 20.85
N LEU A 414 14.90 -30.04 22.13
CA LEU A 414 16.28 -29.76 22.54
C LEU A 414 17.22 -30.91 22.23
N LYS A 415 16.76 -32.16 22.41
CA LYS A 415 17.53 -33.36 22.07
C LYS A 415 17.77 -33.44 20.57
N GLU A 416 16.74 -33.23 19.76
CA GLU A 416 16.88 -33.24 18.30
C GLU A 416 17.84 -32.15 17.81
N LEU A 417 17.74 -30.93 18.35
CA LEU A 417 18.66 -29.84 18.05
C LEU A 417 20.10 -30.18 18.46
N ALA A 418 20.29 -30.85 19.60
CA ALA A 418 21.62 -31.30 20.05
C ALA A 418 22.21 -32.37 19.12
N LEU A 419 21.39 -33.30 18.62
CA LEU A 419 21.85 -34.35 17.70
C LEU A 419 22.21 -33.80 16.31
N LYS A 420 21.52 -32.73 15.86
CA LYS A 420 21.83 -32.01 14.61
C LYS A 420 23.02 -31.04 14.74
N GLU A 421 23.48 -30.71 15.95
CA GLU A 421 24.55 -29.75 16.17
C GLU A 421 25.93 -30.39 15.92
N THR A 422 26.64 -29.88 14.93
CA THR A 422 27.98 -30.35 14.55
C THR A 422 29.04 -29.25 14.59
N GLU A 423 28.64 -27.98 14.65
CA GLU A 423 29.54 -26.83 14.47
C GLU A 423 30.26 -26.46 15.76
N PHE A 424 29.56 -26.53 16.91
CA PHE A 424 30.12 -26.09 18.19
C PHE A 424 29.84 -27.10 19.32
N LEU A 425 30.91 -27.68 19.88
CA LEU A 425 30.82 -28.64 20.99
C LEU A 425 30.13 -28.03 22.22
N ASN A 426 30.51 -26.81 22.60
CA ASN A 426 29.92 -26.09 23.73
C ASN A 426 28.40 -25.89 23.58
N ARG A 427 27.94 -25.70 22.33
CA ARG A 427 26.52 -25.55 22.03
C ARG A 427 25.79 -26.89 22.12
N LYS A 428 26.36 -27.97 21.57
CA LYS A 428 25.81 -29.33 21.72
C LYS A 428 25.66 -29.69 23.20
N LYS A 429 26.71 -29.42 24.01
CA LYS A 429 26.70 -29.63 25.47
C LYS A 429 25.60 -28.85 26.17
N THR A 430 25.43 -27.58 25.82
CA THR A 430 24.38 -26.72 26.39
C THR A 430 23.00 -27.26 26.05
N LEU A 431 22.74 -27.64 24.79
CA LEU A 431 21.45 -28.19 24.36
C LEU A 431 21.13 -29.51 25.05
N LEU A 432 22.09 -30.44 25.19
CA LEU A 432 21.89 -31.69 25.95
C LEU A 432 21.61 -31.42 27.43
N SER A 433 22.34 -30.48 28.03
CA SER A 433 22.15 -30.12 29.44
C SER A 433 20.77 -29.52 29.68
N LEU A 434 20.31 -28.61 28.80
CA LEU A 434 18.95 -28.06 28.84
C LEU A 434 17.90 -29.15 28.59
N SER A 435 18.14 -30.06 27.65
CA SER A 435 17.25 -31.20 27.37
C SER A 435 17.08 -32.08 28.62
N LYS A 436 18.20 -32.37 29.33
CA LYS A 436 18.20 -33.13 30.59
C LYS A 436 17.39 -32.45 31.68
N LEU A 437 17.57 -31.13 31.84
CA LEU A 437 16.79 -30.35 32.80
C LEU A 437 15.30 -30.34 32.47
N ALA A 438 14.93 -30.24 31.18
CA ALA A 438 13.54 -30.32 30.75
C ALA A 438 12.92 -31.70 31.06
N ALA A 439 13.64 -32.80 30.77
CA ALA A 439 13.16 -34.16 31.10
C ALA A 439 13.01 -34.39 32.62
N LEU A 440 13.88 -33.79 33.44
CA LEU A 440 13.79 -33.91 34.90
C LEU A 440 12.54 -33.23 35.47
N VAL A 441 12.17 -32.10 34.89
CA VAL A 441 11.03 -31.26 35.35
C VAL A 441 9.72 -31.69 34.71
N SER A 442 9.74 -32.55 33.68
CA SER A 442 8.51 -32.96 33.00
C SER A 442 7.56 -33.78 33.87
N ASP A 443 6.32 -33.96 33.44
CA ASP A 443 5.32 -34.77 34.15
C ASP A 443 5.30 -36.23 33.66
N ALA A 444 6.28 -36.64 32.86
CA ALA A 444 6.38 -38.01 32.36
C ALA A 444 6.52 -39.03 33.51
N PRO A 445 6.02 -40.27 33.33
CA PRO A 445 6.26 -41.37 34.25
C PRO A 445 7.76 -41.58 34.51
N GLU A 446 8.10 -41.98 35.74
CA GLU A 446 9.50 -42.12 36.19
C GLU A 446 10.33 -43.05 35.29
N ASP A 447 9.73 -44.13 34.81
CA ASP A 447 10.38 -45.07 33.89
C ASP A 447 10.76 -44.40 32.56
N ILE A 448 9.90 -43.53 32.04
CA ILE A 448 10.14 -42.78 30.80
C ILE A 448 11.22 -41.73 31.04
N LYS A 449 11.16 -40.99 32.14
CA LYS A 449 12.18 -40.00 32.52
C LYS A 449 13.55 -40.63 32.64
N ASN A 450 13.67 -41.76 33.32
CA ASN A 450 14.94 -42.46 33.51
C ASN A 450 15.53 -42.87 32.16
N ASN A 451 14.73 -43.44 31.26
CA ASN A 451 15.18 -43.78 29.90
C ASN A 451 15.61 -42.54 29.10
N GLN A 452 14.87 -41.44 29.20
CA GLN A 452 15.19 -40.19 28.51
C GLN A 452 16.51 -39.58 28.99
N ILE A 453 16.75 -39.61 30.32
CA ILE A 453 17.95 -39.10 30.97
C ILE A 453 19.16 -39.98 30.66
N GLU A 454 19.00 -41.30 30.70
CA GLU A 454 20.06 -42.24 30.34
C GLU A 454 20.52 -42.02 28.89
N ALA A 455 19.58 -41.87 27.95
CA ALA A 455 19.90 -41.55 26.56
C ALA A 455 20.67 -40.23 26.40
N ILE A 456 20.42 -39.22 27.25
CA ILE A 456 21.22 -37.97 27.24
C ILE A 456 22.60 -38.20 27.86
N ASN A 457 22.70 -38.94 28.95
CA ASN A 457 23.97 -39.21 29.62
C ASN A 457 24.95 -39.88 28.65
N VAL A 458 24.48 -40.84 27.86
CA VAL A 458 25.26 -41.50 26.80
C VAL A 458 25.84 -40.48 25.80
N GLU A 459 25.07 -39.48 25.36
CA GLU A 459 25.58 -38.40 24.50
C GLU A 459 26.50 -37.41 25.23
N GLN A 460 26.28 -37.16 26.52
CA GLN A 460 27.15 -36.32 27.34
C GLN A 460 28.51 -36.99 27.63
N ASP A 461 28.55 -38.32 27.72
CA ASP A 461 29.78 -39.09 27.86
C ASP A 461 30.69 -38.90 26.64
N LEU A 462 30.12 -38.92 25.42
CA LEU A 462 30.85 -38.58 24.19
C LEU A 462 31.46 -37.18 24.24
N ILE A 463 30.70 -36.19 24.70
CA ILE A 463 31.21 -34.82 24.87
C ILE A 463 32.33 -34.78 25.90
N THR A 464 32.20 -35.53 27.00
CA THR A 464 33.21 -35.59 28.06
C THR A 464 34.51 -36.19 27.54
N HIS A 465 34.43 -37.23 26.70
CA HIS A 465 35.59 -37.77 26.00
C HIS A 465 36.21 -36.72 25.07
N GLN A 466 35.43 -35.99 24.27
CA GLN A 466 35.99 -34.93 23.43
C GLN A 466 36.63 -33.79 24.24
N GLU A 467 36.05 -33.37 25.37
CA GLU A 467 36.60 -32.32 26.24
C GLU A 467 37.88 -32.78 26.97
N ALA A 468 38.06 -34.08 27.15
CA ALA A 468 39.25 -34.66 27.76
C ALA A 468 40.44 -34.78 26.78
N LEU A 469 40.28 -34.38 25.50
CA LEU A 469 41.38 -34.37 24.55
C LEU A 469 42.50 -33.42 25.03
N PRO A 470 43.77 -33.86 24.98
CA PRO A 470 44.89 -32.99 25.33
C PRO A 470 44.95 -31.77 24.39
N VAL A 471 45.09 -30.57 24.97
CA VAL A 471 45.14 -29.30 24.21
C VAL A 471 46.24 -29.33 23.14
N ALA A 472 47.41 -29.91 23.47
CA ALA A 472 48.52 -30.04 22.54
C ALA A 472 48.15 -30.88 21.30
N THR A 473 47.38 -31.96 21.47
CA THR A 473 46.90 -32.79 20.36
C THR A 473 45.97 -31.99 19.46
N VAL A 474 45.01 -31.26 20.04
CA VAL A 474 44.05 -30.42 19.30
C VAL A 474 44.75 -29.32 18.49
N GLU A 475 45.76 -28.67 19.08
CA GLU A 475 46.58 -27.65 18.40
C GLU A 475 47.46 -28.26 17.31
N ASN A 476 48.08 -29.42 17.54
CA ASN A 476 48.90 -30.13 16.56
C ASN A 476 48.09 -30.57 15.34
N SER A 477 46.82 -30.96 15.55
CA SER A 477 45.87 -31.29 14.47
C SER A 477 45.28 -30.06 13.78
N GLY A 478 45.64 -28.84 14.20
CA GLY A 478 45.23 -27.58 13.58
C GLY A 478 43.83 -27.07 13.96
N PHE A 479 43.24 -27.56 15.06
CA PHE A 479 41.94 -27.11 15.57
C PHE A 479 42.09 -26.04 16.66
N ASP A 480 41.06 -25.20 16.84
CA ASP A 480 40.98 -24.24 17.95
C ASP A 480 40.42 -24.94 19.22
N PRO A 481 41.21 -25.07 20.31
CA PRO A 481 40.75 -25.70 21.56
C PRO A 481 39.54 -25.00 22.20
N LYS A 482 39.31 -23.71 21.93
CA LYS A 482 38.20 -22.95 22.51
C LYS A 482 36.89 -23.09 21.74
N ASN A 483 36.96 -23.33 20.43
CA ASN A 483 35.81 -23.42 19.53
C ASN A 483 35.84 -24.72 18.73
N MET A 484 36.00 -25.84 19.41
CA MET A 484 36.00 -27.15 18.78
C MET A 484 34.64 -27.46 18.14
N ARG A 485 34.67 -27.96 16.90
CA ARG A 485 33.51 -28.60 16.27
C ARG A 485 33.20 -29.92 16.95
N VAL A 486 32.03 -30.50 16.71
CA VAL A 486 31.70 -31.84 17.24
C VAL A 486 32.42 -32.89 16.41
N PHE A 487 33.17 -33.77 17.07
CA PHE A 487 33.87 -34.89 16.43
C PHE A 487 33.02 -36.16 16.47
N THR A 488 33.18 -37.01 15.46
CA THR A 488 32.57 -38.35 15.49
C THR A 488 33.38 -39.29 16.39
N PRO A 489 32.79 -40.40 16.88
CA PRO A 489 33.54 -41.39 17.67
C PRO A 489 34.80 -41.90 16.96
N GLU A 490 34.75 -42.08 15.63
CA GLU A 490 35.89 -42.51 14.83
C GLU A 490 37.00 -41.45 14.79
N GLU A 491 36.64 -40.18 14.59
CA GLU A 491 37.59 -39.06 14.62
C GLU A 491 38.24 -38.93 16.00
N LEU A 492 37.47 -39.11 17.09
CA LEU A 492 38.00 -39.09 18.44
C LEU A 492 39.00 -40.22 18.69
N ILE A 493 38.70 -41.44 18.24
CA ILE A 493 39.62 -42.58 18.36
C ILE A 493 40.91 -42.31 17.60
N GLU A 494 40.83 -41.76 16.39
CA GLU A 494 42.00 -41.39 15.61
C GLU A 494 42.84 -40.34 16.34
N LEU A 495 42.22 -39.26 16.85
CA LEU A 495 42.93 -38.21 17.60
C LEU A 495 43.59 -38.73 18.90
N TYR A 496 42.97 -39.70 19.57
CA TYR A 496 43.54 -40.28 20.79
C TYR A 496 44.73 -41.20 20.52
N VAL A 497 44.74 -41.90 19.38
CA VAL A 497 45.73 -42.93 19.02
C VAL A 497 46.78 -42.42 18.03
N SER A 498 46.59 -41.24 17.43
CA SER A 498 47.49 -40.68 16.43
C SER A 498 48.86 -40.31 17.00
N GLU A 499 49.85 -40.22 16.09
CA GLU A 499 51.19 -39.71 16.42
C GLU A 499 51.18 -38.23 16.84
N GLU A 500 50.08 -37.51 16.59
CA GLU A 500 49.90 -36.10 16.98
C GLU A 500 49.69 -35.96 18.50
N ASN A 501 49.22 -37.02 19.17
CA ASN A 501 49.12 -37.10 20.62
C ASN A 501 50.47 -37.49 21.26
N THR A 502 51.40 -36.53 21.29
CA THR A 502 52.77 -36.74 21.80
C THR A 502 52.86 -37.11 23.29
N THR A 503 51.78 -36.91 24.05
CA THR A 503 51.68 -37.21 25.50
C THR A 503 50.76 -38.39 25.82
N ALA A 504 50.44 -39.22 24.83
CA ALA A 504 49.52 -40.34 24.98
C ALA A 504 49.88 -41.26 26.16
N ASN A 505 48.90 -41.57 27.00
CA ASN A 505 49.06 -42.46 28.15
C ASN A 505 47.95 -43.54 28.18
N ALA A 506 47.99 -44.46 29.16
CA ALA A 506 47.04 -45.57 29.25
C ALA A 506 45.55 -45.13 29.34
N TYR A 507 45.28 -43.92 29.85
CA TYR A 507 43.94 -43.34 29.93
C TYR A 507 43.39 -42.98 28.54
N ASP A 508 44.24 -42.48 27.64
CA ASP A 508 43.84 -42.11 26.27
C ASP A 508 43.41 -43.34 25.45
N PHE A 509 44.17 -44.43 25.56
CA PHE A 509 43.79 -45.71 24.93
C PHE A 509 42.54 -46.33 25.56
N LYS A 510 42.32 -46.12 26.85
CA LYS A 510 41.09 -46.55 27.52
C LYS A 510 39.89 -45.77 26.97
N ILE A 511 40.00 -44.45 26.83
CA ILE A 511 38.95 -43.63 26.21
C ILE A 511 38.68 -44.10 24.77
N ALA A 512 39.73 -44.33 23.97
CA ALA A 512 39.58 -44.84 22.61
C ALA A 512 38.85 -46.20 22.55
N LEU A 513 39.10 -47.11 23.50
CA LEU A 513 38.36 -48.36 23.62
C LEU A 513 36.91 -48.15 24.06
N ASP A 514 36.68 -47.27 25.04
CA ASP A 514 35.33 -46.92 25.52
C ASP A 514 34.50 -46.28 24.38
N LEU A 515 35.13 -45.51 23.48
CA LEU A 515 34.49 -44.91 22.31
C LEU A 515 33.98 -45.93 21.27
N LEU A 516 34.50 -47.16 21.26
CA LEU A 516 34.04 -48.21 20.34
C LEU A 516 32.55 -48.55 20.52
N GLN A 517 31.99 -48.33 21.71
CA GLN A 517 30.57 -48.58 21.97
C GLN A 517 29.63 -47.63 21.20
N PHE A 518 30.15 -46.52 20.69
CA PHE A 518 29.39 -45.51 19.94
C PHE A 518 29.54 -45.63 18.43
N ILE A 519 30.40 -46.51 17.94
CA ILE A 519 30.54 -46.79 16.51
C ILE A 519 29.34 -47.64 16.06
N LYS A 520 28.63 -47.19 15.03
CA LYS A 520 27.56 -47.99 14.40
C LYS A 520 28.18 -49.23 13.74
N LYS A 521 27.68 -50.41 14.11
CA LYS A 521 28.03 -51.68 13.46
C LYS A 521 27.58 -51.77 12.02
#